data_AF-A0A1B6HV42-F1
#
_entry.id   AF-A0A1B6HV42-F1
#
_cell.length_a   1.000
_cell.length_b   1.000
_cell.length_c   1.000
_cell.angle_alpha   90.00
_cell.angle_beta   90.00
_cell.angle_gamma   90.00
#
_symmetry.space_group_name_H-M   'P 1'
#
loop_
_entity.id
_entity.type
_entity.pdbx_description
1 polymer ?
#
loop_
_entity_poly.entity_id
_entity_poly.type
_entity_poly.pdbx_seq_one_letter_code
_entity_poly.pdbx_strand_id
1 'polypeptide(L)'
;GYSSTCGTVGQTAGVFVGFFVFMSLESADFCNAYLRSEPLPYGIITLSSFLHYFGWIYLITTTLVMLFKREETQPSDEEPALGVLETYSKLIQIMRLPTMKIFTILLLTMSISFSACDSISWLKLVRAGFAREKFALATTLIVPVKITLLLLFSRRMTGERSLDAYMKIYPYRLAFNLIVPAFIWAAPHMLTGRDVPPYFYALVIFTYGCPQMASYFMMVTRMAFYAHVSDPALGGTYMTLMNT
;
A
#
# COMPACT_ATOMS: atom_id res chain seq x y z
N GLY A 1 -3.78 -2.09 25.40
CA GLY A 1 -4.82 -2.67 24.52
C GLY A 1 -5.13 -1.78 23.32
N TYR A 2 -5.87 -0.69 23.50
CA TYR A 2 -6.41 0.14 22.40
C TYR A 2 -5.40 1.02 21.64
N SER A 3 -4.21 1.28 22.22
CA SER A 3 -3.19 2.15 21.60
C SER A 3 -2.63 1.58 20.29
N SER A 4 -2.31 0.28 20.25
CA SER A 4 -1.81 -0.39 19.03
C SER A 4 -2.90 -0.50 17.97
N THR A 5 -4.14 -0.79 18.37
CA THR A 5 -5.29 -0.84 17.46
C THR A 5 -5.56 0.52 16.82
N CYS A 6 -5.41 1.63 17.57
CA CYS A 6 -5.59 2.99 17.05
C CYS A 6 -4.54 3.35 16.00
N GLY A 7 -3.29 2.93 16.18
CA GLY A 7 -2.21 3.11 15.20
C GLY A 7 -2.48 2.38 13.88
N THR A 8 -2.87 1.11 13.95
CA THR A 8 -3.21 0.29 12.77
C THR A 8 -4.43 0.84 12.02
N VAL A 9 -5.47 1.21 12.76
CA VAL A 9 -6.70 1.78 12.19
C VAL A 9 -6.41 3.15 11.58
N GLY A 10 -5.63 3.99 12.26
CA GLY A 10 -5.20 5.30 11.78
C GLY A 10 -4.37 5.22 10.50
N GLN A 11 -3.40 4.30 10.41
CA GLN A 11 -2.65 4.07 9.17
C GLN A 11 -3.52 3.52 8.04
N THR A 12 -4.40 2.56 8.33
CA THR A 12 -5.32 2.00 7.31
C THR A 12 -6.26 3.07 6.78
N ALA A 13 -6.83 3.90 7.67
CA ALA A 13 -7.66 5.03 7.31
C ALA A 13 -6.86 6.11 6.56
N GLY A 14 -5.61 6.38 6.96
CA GLY A 14 -4.72 7.32 6.30
C GLY A 14 -4.36 6.90 4.87
N VAL A 15 -4.03 5.63 4.66
CA VAL A 15 -3.82 5.07 3.31
C VAL A 15 -5.11 5.17 2.50
N PHE A 16 -6.25 4.85 3.09
CA PHE A 16 -7.55 4.99 2.43
C PHE A 16 -7.82 6.44 2.02
N VAL A 17 -7.68 7.41 2.91
CA VAL A 17 -7.93 8.83 2.62
C VAL A 17 -6.90 9.38 1.62
N GLY A 18 -5.61 9.07 1.83
CA GLY A 18 -4.51 9.55 0.99
C GLY A 18 -4.47 8.93 -0.41
N PHE A 19 -4.97 7.71 -0.60
CA PHE A 19 -5.15 7.14 -1.94
C PHE A 19 -6.53 7.43 -2.51
N PHE A 20 -7.61 7.16 -1.79
CA PHE A 20 -8.96 7.21 -2.36
C PHE A 20 -9.54 8.62 -2.42
N VAL A 21 -9.60 9.30 -1.28
CA VAL A 21 -10.21 10.63 -1.20
C VAL A 21 -9.37 11.60 -2.03
N PHE A 22 -8.05 11.50 -1.96
CA PHE A 22 -7.16 12.30 -2.80
C PHE A 22 -7.30 11.98 -4.30
N MET A 23 -7.12 10.72 -4.75
CA MET A 23 -7.19 10.39 -6.19
C MET A 23 -8.57 10.68 -6.80
N SER A 24 -9.65 10.48 -6.03
CA SER A 24 -11.00 10.76 -6.51
C SER A 24 -11.24 12.27 -6.67
N LEU A 25 -10.69 13.09 -5.76
CA LEU A 25 -10.82 14.55 -5.81
C LEU A 25 -9.81 15.21 -6.75
N GLU A 26 -8.71 14.52 -7.08
CA GLU A 26 -7.70 14.97 -8.05
C GLU A 26 -8.08 14.59 -9.49
N SER A 27 -8.81 13.49 -9.69
CA SER A 27 -9.33 13.09 -10.99
C SER A 27 -10.41 14.06 -11.48
N ALA A 28 -10.12 14.76 -12.58
CA ALA A 28 -11.08 15.64 -13.26
C ALA A 28 -12.31 14.87 -13.75
N ASP A 29 -12.12 13.66 -14.29
CA ASP A 29 -13.22 12.83 -14.81
C ASP A 29 -14.18 12.38 -13.70
N PHE A 30 -13.66 11.98 -12.53
CA PHE A 30 -14.50 11.63 -11.38
C PHE A 30 -15.25 12.85 -10.85
N CYS A 31 -14.55 13.99 -10.74
CA CYS A 31 -15.16 15.23 -10.29
C CYS A 31 -16.25 15.72 -11.23
N ASN A 32 -16.04 15.61 -12.54
CA ASN A 32 -17.00 16.03 -13.57
C ASN A 32 -18.20 15.07 -13.69
N ALA A 33 -18.00 13.77 -13.40
CA ALA A 33 -19.07 12.78 -13.48
C ALA A 33 -19.96 12.72 -12.23
N TYR A 34 -19.41 13.00 -11.03
CA TYR A 34 -20.11 12.76 -9.76
C TYR A 34 -20.23 13.98 -8.83
N LEU A 35 -19.37 15.01 -8.96
CA LEU A 35 -19.31 16.12 -8.02
C LEU A 35 -19.66 17.49 -8.62
N ARG A 36 -19.51 17.66 -9.94
CA ARG A 36 -19.73 18.94 -10.64
C ARG A 36 -20.87 18.84 -11.64
N SER A 37 -21.55 19.98 -11.83
CA SER A 37 -22.57 20.16 -12.87
C SER A 37 -21.99 20.65 -14.20
N GLU A 38 -20.81 21.28 -14.20
CA GLU A 38 -20.09 21.72 -15.40
C GLU A 38 -18.69 21.08 -15.48
N PRO A 39 -18.31 20.50 -16.64
CA PRO A 39 -17.05 19.78 -16.79
C PRO A 39 -15.85 20.73 -16.91
N LEU A 40 -14.83 20.51 -16.07
CA LEU A 40 -13.57 21.26 -16.06
C LEU A 40 -12.38 20.30 -16.19
N PRO A 41 -11.27 20.70 -16.82
CA PRO A 41 -10.14 19.80 -17.11
C PRO A 41 -9.25 19.48 -15.89
N TYR A 42 -9.56 20.00 -14.70
CA TYR A 42 -8.77 19.82 -13.48
C TYR A 42 -9.64 19.28 -12.34
N GLY A 43 -9.08 18.44 -11.47
CA GLY A 43 -9.75 17.94 -10.26
C GLY A 43 -10.14 19.05 -9.27
N ILE A 44 -11.01 18.72 -8.31
CA ILE A 44 -11.43 19.67 -7.27
C ILE A 44 -10.27 20.01 -6.32
N ILE A 45 -9.39 19.05 -6.06
CA ILE A 45 -8.26 19.22 -5.13
C ILE A 45 -6.95 18.90 -5.84
N THR A 46 -5.98 19.80 -5.72
CA THR A 46 -4.58 19.58 -6.13
C THR A 46 -3.77 18.98 -4.98
N LEU A 47 -2.69 18.25 -5.29
CA LEU A 47 -1.77 17.69 -4.28
C LEU A 47 -1.34 18.72 -3.23
N SER A 48 -1.00 19.94 -3.68
CA SER A 48 -0.60 21.03 -2.78
C SER A 48 -1.70 21.44 -1.80
N SER A 49 -2.95 21.49 -2.26
CA SER A 49 -4.11 21.84 -1.43
C SER A 49 -4.45 20.74 -0.43
N PHE A 50 -4.36 19.48 -0.87
CA PHE A 50 -4.53 18.31 0.01
C PHE A 50 -3.50 18.29 1.13
N LEU A 51 -2.22 18.49 0.80
CA LEU A 51 -1.12 18.53 1.77
C LEU A 51 -1.25 19.71 2.73
N HIS A 52 -1.66 20.90 2.26
CA HIS A 52 -1.92 22.04 3.15
C HIS A 52 -3.05 21.76 4.14
N TYR A 53 -4.16 21.17 3.67
CA TYR A 53 -5.30 20.85 4.54
C TYR A 53 -4.93 19.82 5.62
N PHE A 54 -4.34 18.69 5.23
CA PHE A 54 -3.90 17.67 6.19
C PHE A 54 -2.74 18.15 7.05
N GLY A 55 -1.90 19.06 6.55
CA GLY A 55 -0.86 19.74 7.33
C GLY A 55 -1.45 20.56 8.48
N TRP A 56 -2.50 21.34 8.23
CA TRP A 56 -3.20 22.07 9.29
C TRP A 56 -3.88 21.14 10.29
N ILE A 57 -4.54 20.06 9.84
CA ILE A 57 -5.11 19.05 10.75
C ILE A 57 -4.01 18.43 11.62
N TYR A 58 -2.88 18.08 11.03
CA TYR A 58 -1.74 17.52 11.75
C TYR A 58 -1.20 18.50 12.80
N LEU A 59 -1.04 19.78 12.45
CA LEU A 59 -0.60 20.80 13.40
C LEU A 59 -1.60 20.97 14.55
N ILE A 60 -2.89 21.12 14.24
CA ILE A 60 -3.94 21.30 15.25
C ILE A 60 -3.99 20.10 16.19
N THR A 61 -4.02 18.88 15.65
CA THR A 61 -4.06 17.65 16.46
C THR A 61 -2.80 17.50 17.32
N THR A 62 -1.62 17.81 16.79
CA THR A 62 -0.36 17.78 17.56
C THR A 62 -0.35 18.82 18.67
N THR A 63 -0.81 20.05 18.40
CA THR A 63 -0.92 21.09 19.42
C THR A 63 -1.95 20.74 20.49
N LEU A 64 -3.08 20.14 20.11
CA LEU A 64 -4.09 19.66 21.08
C LEU A 64 -3.50 18.54 21.96
N VAL A 65 -2.80 17.57 21.38
CA VAL A 65 -2.12 16.53 22.16
C VAL A 65 -1.09 17.14 23.09
N MET A 66 -0.27 18.09 22.61
CA MET A 66 0.74 18.77 23.41
C MET A 66 0.15 19.52 24.61
N LEU A 67 -1.03 20.14 24.45
CA LEU A 67 -1.67 20.93 25.51
C LEU A 67 -2.50 20.07 26.47
N PHE A 68 -3.22 19.07 25.97
CA PHE A 68 -4.20 18.31 26.75
C PHE A 68 -3.69 16.95 27.24
N LYS A 69 -2.74 16.33 26.53
CA LYS A 69 -2.20 15.03 26.96
C LYS A 69 -1.12 15.27 28.00
N ARG A 70 -1.49 15.05 29.26
CA ARG A 70 -0.53 14.93 30.35
C ARG A 70 0.08 13.53 30.30
N GLU A 71 1.40 13.46 30.29
CA GLU A 71 2.12 12.20 30.45
C GLU A 71 1.88 11.70 31.88
N GLU A 72 1.35 10.49 32.02
CA GLU A 72 1.35 9.81 33.31
C GLU A 72 2.77 9.29 33.56
N THR A 73 3.33 9.60 34.72
CA THR A 73 4.52 8.90 35.22
C THR A 73 4.20 7.41 35.26
N GLN A 74 4.96 6.63 34.50
CA GLN A 74 4.83 5.18 34.42
C GLN A 74 4.80 4.58 35.84
N PRO A 75 3.91 3.60 36.11
CA PRO A 75 4.00 2.83 37.35
C PRO A 75 5.37 2.15 37.41
N SER A 76 5.96 2.09 38.60
CA SER A 76 7.34 1.67 38.89
C SER A 76 7.74 0.25 38.45
N ASP A 77 6.82 -0.52 37.86
CA ASP A 77 6.98 -1.91 37.45
C ASP A 77 7.04 -2.13 35.92
N GLU A 78 6.84 -1.09 35.10
CA GLU A 78 7.11 -1.16 33.65
C GLU A 78 8.53 -0.63 33.36
N GLU A 79 9.27 -1.34 32.50
CA GLU A 79 10.70 -1.13 32.23
C GLU A 79 11.07 0.37 32.13
N PRO A 80 12.10 0.83 32.86
CA PRO A 80 12.49 2.24 32.88
C PRO A 80 12.69 2.74 31.45
N ALA A 81 12.24 3.95 31.16
CA ALA A 81 12.41 4.62 29.87
C ALA A 81 13.84 4.38 29.33
N LEU A 82 13.96 3.40 28.43
CA LEU A 82 15.25 2.89 27.98
C LEU A 82 16.04 4.06 27.40
N GLY A 83 17.28 4.24 27.85
CA GLY A 83 18.16 5.24 27.25
C GLY A 83 18.25 5.03 25.74
N VAL A 84 18.54 6.08 24.97
CA VAL A 84 18.66 5.99 23.50
C VAL A 84 19.57 4.83 23.09
N LEU A 85 20.71 4.70 23.78
CA LEU A 85 21.70 3.64 23.56
C LEU A 85 21.16 2.24 23.89
N GLU A 86 20.35 2.14 24.95
CA GLU A 86 19.72 0.89 25.39
C GLU A 86 18.60 0.47 24.44
N THR A 87 17.84 1.42 23.92
CA THR A 87 16.86 1.24 22.84
C THR A 87 17.52 0.68 21.58
N TYR A 88 18.66 1.25 21.15
CA TYR A 88 19.43 0.72 20.02
C TYR A 88 19.96 -0.70 20.31
N SER A 89 20.45 -0.96 21.51
CA SER A 89 20.94 -2.28 21.92
C SER A 89 19.84 -3.34 21.86
N LYS A 90 18.66 -3.05 22.41
CA LYS A 90 17.47 -3.92 22.34
C LYS A 90 17.02 -4.14 20.90
N LEU A 91 17.03 -3.10 20.07
CA LEU A 91 16.66 -3.20 18.66
C LEU A 91 17.63 -4.10 17.86
N ILE A 92 18.94 -4.01 18.12
CA ILE A 92 19.94 -4.92 17.54
C ILE A 92 19.73 -6.35 18.04
N GLN A 93 19.38 -6.54 19.31
CA GLN A 93 19.07 -7.86 19.87
C GLN A 93 17.85 -8.49 19.19
N ILE A 94 16.80 -7.71 18.94
CA ILE A 94 15.60 -8.15 18.21
C ILE A 94 15.96 -8.54 16.77
N MET A 95 16.74 -7.72 16.06
CA MET A 95 17.22 -8.06 14.71
C MET A 95 18.06 -9.34 14.69
N ARG A 96 18.73 -9.67 15.79
CA ARG A 96 19.51 -10.91 15.91
C ARG A 96 18.66 -12.16 16.14
N LEU A 97 17.38 -12.01 16.51
CA LEU A 97 16.47 -13.14 16.70
C LEU A 97 16.34 -13.96 15.40
N PRO A 98 16.41 -15.30 15.48
CA PRO A 98 16.37 -16.16 14.29
C PRO A 98 15.08 -15.97 13.49
N THR A 99 13.95 -15.75 14.17
CA THR A 99 12.66 -15.48 13.55
C THR A 99 12.67 -14.22 12.69
N MET A 100 13.30 -13.14 13.16
CA MET A 100 13.42 -11.88 12.41
C MET A 100 14.32 -12.04 11.19
N LYS A 101 15.43 -12.77 11.31
CA LYS A 101 16.32 -13.06 10.17
C LYS A 101 15.61 -13.83 9.06
N ILE A 102 14.85 -14.89 9.42
CA ILE A 102 14.08 -15.68 8.46
C ILE A 102 13.02 -14.80 7.80
N PHE A 103 12.33 -13.96 8.57
CA PHE A 103 11.32 -13.03 8.06
C PHE A 103 11.92 -12.00 7.08
N THR A 104 13.07 -11.38 7.42
CA THR A 104 13.76 -10.43 6.54
C THR A 104 14.24 -11.09 5.24
N ILE A 105 14.86 -12.27 5.32
CA ILE A 105 15.30 -13.02 4.12
C ILE A 105 14.09 -13.32 3.24
N LEU A 106 12.99 -13.78 3.83
CA LEU A 106 11.76 -14.08 3.12
C LEU A 106 11.20 -12.83 2.42
N LEU A 107 11.06 -11.69 3.12
CA LEU A 107 10.62 -10.44 2.52
C LEU A 107 11.53 -9.97 1.38
N LEU A 108 12.85 -10.12 1.53
CA LEU A 108 13.83 -9.71 0.55
C LEU A 108 13.76 -10.56 -0.72
N THR A 109 13.66 -11.90 -0.58
CA THR A 109 13.45 -12.81 -1.72
C THR A 109 12.15 -12.49 -2.46
N MET A 110 11.08 -12.16 -1.74
CA MET A 110 9.80 -11.76 -2.33
C MET A 110 9.93 -10.42 -3.08
N SER A 111 10.58 -9.43 -2.46
CA SER A 111 10.75 -8.09 -3.04
C SER A 111 11.49 -8.13 -4.38
N ILE A 112 12.57 -8.92 -4.47
CA ILE A 112 13.34 -9.11 -5.71
C ILE A 112 12.45 -9.71 -6.83
N SER A 113 11.66 -10.73 -6.49
CA SER A 113 10.78 -11.42 -7.44
C SER A 113 9.71 -10.48 -8.03
N PHE A 114 9.25 -9.52 -7.24
CA PHE A 114 8.19 -8.60 -7.64
C PHE A 114 8.73 -7.39 -8.40
N SER A 115 9.85 -6.83 -7.94
CA SER A 115 10.47 -5.65 -8.55
C SER A 115 10.82 -5.87 -10.02
N ALA A 116 11.32 -7.06 -10.36
CA ALA A 116 11.63 -7.42 -11.74
C ALA A 116 10.38 -7.46 -12.64
N CYS A 117 9.27 -8.01 -12.14
CA CYS A 117 8.06 -8.14 -12.95
C CYS A 117 7.30 -6.81 -13.06
N ASP A 118 7.13 -6.09 -11.95
CA ASP A 118 6.35 -4.83 -11.92
C ASP A 118 7.05 -3.70 -12.73
N SER A 119 8.38 -3.61 -12.68
CA SER A 119 9.14 -2.54 -13.36
C SER A 119 9.28 -2.75 -14.87
N ILE A 120 9.48 -4.00 -15.31
CA ILE A 120 9.82 -4.32 -16.71
C ILE A 120 8.56 -4.43 -17.57
N SER A 121 7.44 -4.86 -16.99
CA SER A 121 6.23 -5.27 -17.73
C SER A 121 5.58 -4.13 -18.51
N TRP A 122 5.39 -2.98 -17.86
CA TRP A 122 4.83 -1.78 -18.49
C TRP A 122 5.70 -1.29 -19.65
N LEU A 123 7.02 -1.19 -19.43
CA LEU A 123 7.97 -0.70 -20.42
C LEU A 123 7.99 -1.57 -21.68
N LYS A 124 7.89 -2.90 -21.52
CA LYS A 124 7.83 -3.82 -22.66
C LYS A 124 6.52 -3.69 -23.44
N LEU A 125 5.37 -3.48 -22.78
CA LEU A 125 4.10 -3.25 -23.47
C LEU A 125 4.12 -1.99 -24.33
N VAL A 126 4.67 -0.90 -23.81
CA VAL A 126 4.82 0.37 -24.55
C VAL A 126 5.74 0.17 -25.75
N ARG A 127 6.86 -0.55 -25.59
CA ARG A 127 7.77 -0.86 -26.70
C ARG A 127 7.15 -1.78 -27.75
N ALA A 128 6.21 -2.64 -27.37
CA ALA A 128 5.46 -3.51 -28.29
C ALA A 128 4.38 -2.77 -29.11
N GLY A 129 4.23 -1.45 -28.93
CA GLY A 129 3.28 -0.63 -29.69
C GLY A 129 1.97 -0.32 -28.93
N PHE A 130 1.86 -0.70 -27.66
CA PHE A 130 0.68 -0.35 -26.87
C PHE A 130 0.70 1.14 -26.49
N ALA A 131 -0.35 1.87 -26.91
CA ALA A 131 -0.48 3.29 -26.64
C ALA A 131 -0.46 3.60 -25.14
N ARG A 132 0.40 4.53 -24.73
CA ARG A 132 0.59 4.86 -23.31
C ARG A 132 -0.71 5.36 -22.65
N GLU A 133 -1.47 6.13 -23.39
CA GLU A 133 -2.77 6.69 -22.97
C GLU A 133 -3.77 5.58 -22.61
N LYS A 134 -3.85 4.52 -23.43
CA LYS A 134 -4.78 3.42 -23.20
C LYS A 134 -4.42 2.58 -21.96
N PHE A 135 -3.13 2.49 -21.64
CA PHE A 135 -2.70 1.87 -20.39
C PHE A 135 -2.99 2.72 -19.16
N ALA A 136 -2.79 4.03 -19.26
CA ALA A 136 -3.14 4.95 -18.18
C ALA A 136 -4.64 4.87 -17.88
N LEU A 137 -5.49 4.83 -18.91
CA LEU A 137 -6.93 4.62 -18.77
C LEU A 137 -7.27 3.28 -18.10
N ALA A 138 -6.63 2.18 -18.52
CA ALA A 138 -6.83 0.86 -17.91
C ALA A 138 -6.42 0.83 -16.42
N THR A 139 -5.30 1.47 -16.07
CA THR A 139 -4.81 1.55 -14.69
C THR A 139 -5.75 2.40 -13.83
N THR A 140 -6.27 3.49 -14.39
CA THR A 140 -7.23 4.38 -13.72
C THR A 140 -8.51 3.62 -13.36
N LEU A 141 -9.01 2.74 -14.24
CA LEU A 141 -10.19 1.90 -13.96
C LEU A 141 -9.97 0.88 -12.84
N ILE A 142 -8.74 0.41 -12.65
CA ILE A 142 -8.38 -0.57 -11.62
C ILE A 142 -8.35 0.07 -10.21
N VAL A 143 -8.08 1.38 -10.11
CA VAL A 143 -8.02 2.12 -8.83
C VAL A 143 -9.31 2.00 -8.01
N PRO A 144 -10.51 2.33 -8.51
CA PRO A 144 -11.74 2.23 -7.72
C PRO A 144 -12.08 0.78 -7.33
N VAL A 145 -11.73 -0.20 -8.18
CA VAL A 145 -11.93 -1.63 -7.90
C VAL A 145 -11.06 -2.09 -6.71
N LYS A 146 -9.78 -1.71 -6.70
CA LYS A 146 -8.87 -2.01 -5.57
C LYS A 146 -9.41 -1.50 -4.25
N ILE A 147 -9.98 -0.31 -4.27
CA ILE A 147 -10.44 0.38 -3.06
C ILE A 147 -11.73 -0.24 -2.54
N THR A 148 -12.67 -0.55 -3.43
CA THR A 148 -13.91 -1.27 -3.08
C THR A 148 -13.59 -2.62 -2.48
N LEU A 149 -12.68 -3.38 -3.11
CA LEU A 149 -12.22 -4.66 -2.57
C LEU A 149 -11.52 -4.48 -1.22
N LEU A 150 -10.67 -3.46 -1.06
CA LEU A 150 -10.02 -3.19 0.21
C LEU A 150 -11.03 -2.93 1.32
N LEU A 151 -12.07 -2.12 1.08
CA LEU A 151 -13.09 -1.86 2.09
C LEU A 151 -13.83 -3.14 2.50
N LEU A 152 -14.23 -3.95 1.52
CA LEU A 152 -14.93 -5.22 1.76
C LEU A 152 -14.07 -6.21 2.55
N PHE A 153 -12.77 -6.29 2.24
CA PHE A 153 -11.86 -7.25 2.85
C PHE A 153 -11.02 -6.69 4.01
N SER A 154 -11.14 -5.40 4.32
CA SER A 154 -10.34 -4.70 5.36
C SER A 154 -10.43 -5.41 6.70
N ARG A 155 -11.65 -5.63 7.20
CA ARG A 155 -11.90 -6.32 8.48
C ARG A 155 -11.32 -7.74 8.51
N ARG A 156 -11.26 -8.42 7.37
CA ARG A 156 -10.77 -9.79 7.26
C ARG A 156 -9.23 -9.85 7.15
N MET A 157 -8.61 -8.79 6.62
CA MET A 157 -7.16 -8.70 6.42
C MET A 157 -6.43 -8.11 7.63
N THR A 158 -7.09 -7.23 8.39
CA THR A 158 -6.55 -6.62 9.62
C THR A 158 -6.83 -7.45 10.88
N GLY A 159 -7.24 -8.72 10.75
CA GLY A 159 -7.45 -9.60 11.89
C GLY A 159 -6.15 -10.10 12.53
N GLU A 160 -6.26 -10.76 13.68
CA GLU A 160 -5.13 -11.25 14.50
C GLU A 160 -4.15 -12.20 13.76
N ARG A 161 -4.54 -12.73 12.59
CA ARG A 161 -3.73 -13.60 11.73
C ARG A 161 -3.33 -12.91 10.42
N SER A 162 -2.86 -11.67 10.49
CA SER A 162 -2.44 -10.88 9.33
C SER A 162 -1.27 -11.51 8.54
N LEU A 163 -0.35 -12.20 9.22
CA LEU A 163 0.74 -12.95 8.57
C LEU A 163 0.23 -14.16 7.77
N ASP A 164 -0.73 -14.92 8.29
CA ASP A 164 -1.30 -16.07 7.57
C ASP A 164 -2.04 -15.61 6.30
N ALA A 165 -2.74 -14.47 6.38
CA ALA A 165 -3.36 -13.85 5.23
C ALA A 165 -2.32 -13.43 4.19
N TYR A 166 -1.21 -12.82 4.63
CA TYR A 166 -0.09 -12.46 3.74
C TYR A 166 0.52 -13.69 3.06
N MET A 167 0.81 -14.76 3.82
CA MET A 167 1.36 -16.01 3.30
C MET A 167 0.41 -16.71 2.33
N LYS A 168 -0.91 -16.59 2.53
CA LYS A 168 -1.90 -17.15 1.60
C LYS A 168 -1.98 -16.37 0.30
N ILE A 169 -1.84 -15.04 0.32
CA ILE A 169 -1.89 -14.18 -0.88
C ILE A 169 -0.60 -14.30 -1.71
N TYR A 170 0.53 -14.50 -1.04
CA TYR A 170 1.84 -14.62 -1.66
C TYR A 170 1.92 -15.58 -2.87
N PRO A 171 1.52 -16.87 -2.78
CA PRO A 171 1.62 -17.80 -3.90
C PRO A 171 0.75 -17.40 -5.09
N TYR A 172 -0.42 -16.79 -4.85
CA TYR A 172 -1.26 -16.28 -5.93
C TYR A 172 -0.54 -15.17 -6.70
N ARG A 173 0.08 -14.22 -5.99
CA ARG A 173 0.87 -13.17 -6.64
C ARG A 173 2.04 -13.74 -7.43
N LEU A 174 2.75 -14.72 -6.86
CA LEU A 174 3.87 -15.38 -7.53
C LEU A 174 3.43 -16.07 -8.82
N ALA A 175 2.29 -16.77 -8.80
CA ALA A 175 1.73 -17.41 -9.99
C ALA A 175 1.38 -16.37 -11.08
N PHE A 176 0.72 -15.27 -10.73
CA PHE A 176 0.41 -14.20 -11.68
C PHE A 176 1.67 -13.54 -12.25
N ASN A 177 2.72 -13.37 -11.44
CA ASN A 177 3.99 -12.83 -11.91
C ASN A 177 4.72 -13.73 -12.92
N LEU A 178 4.42 -15.03 -12.97
CA LEU A 178 4.92 -15.92 -14.03
C LEU A 178 4.10 -15.82 -15.32
N ILE A 179 2.80 -15.53 -15.20
CA ILE A 179 1.89 -15.38 -16.34
C ILE A 179 2.15 -14.07 -17.11
N VAL A 180 2.49 -12.99 -16.40
CA VAL A 180 2.71 -11.66 -17.02
C VAL A 180 3.82 -11.67 -18.08
N PRO A 181 5.03 -12.24 -17.86
CA PRO A 181 6.06 -12.35 -18.89
C PRO A 181 5.63 -13.17 -20.10
N ALA A 182 4.90 -14.26 -19.89
CA ALA A 182 4.38 -15.09 -20.98
C ALA A 182 3.37 -14.31 -21.84
N PHE A 183 2.51 -13.51 -21.20
CA PHE A 183 1.60 -12.60 -21.90
C PHE A 183 2.36 -11.53 -22.69
N ILE A 184 3.38 -10.90 -22.09
CA ILE A 184 4.20 -9.88 -22.78
C ILE A 184 4.90 -10.47 -24.01
N TRP A 185 5.37 -11.72 -23.92
CA TRP A 185 5.98 -12.41 -25.06
C TRP A 185 4.96 -12.71 -26.17
N ALA A 186 3.72 -13.05 -25.81
CA ALA A 186 2.62 -13.26 -26.76
C ALA A 186 2.06 -11.95 -27.35
N ALA A 187 2.21 -10.81 -26.65
CA ALA A 187 1.67 -9.53 -27.04
C ALA A 187 2.02 -9.08 -28.48
N PRO A 188 3.30 -9.11 -28.95
CA PRO A 188 3.63 -8.72 -30.32
C PRO A 188 2.99 -9.62 -31.39
N HIS A 189 2.70 -10.90 -31.09
CA HIS A 189 2.03 -11.81 -32.02
C HIS A 189 0.51 -11.57 -32.10
N MET A 190 -0.07 -10.90 -31.11
CA MET A 190 -1.49 -10.55 -31.07
C MET A 190 -1.79 -9.15 -31.63
N LEU A 191 -0.76 -8.33 -31.84
CA LEU A 191 -0.86 -6.93 -32.30
C LEU A 191 -0.70 -6.79 -33.83
N THR A 192 -0.99 -7.84 -34.61
CA THR A 192 -0.74 -7.94 -36.07
C THR A 192 -1.63 -7.05 -36.95
N GLY A 193 -2.20 -5.96 -36.42
CA GLY A 193 -3.06 -5.02 -37.15
C GLY A 193 -3.07 -3.62 -36.52
N ARG A 194 -3.61 -2.62 -37.25
CA ARG A 194 -3.77 -1.23 -36.76
C ARG A 194 -4.74 -1.10 -35.58
N ASP A 195 -5.69 -2.04 -35.45
CA ASP A 195 -6.69 -2.05 -34.41
C ASP A 195 -6.43 -3.16 -33.39
N VAL A 196 -6.32 -2.76 -32.12
CA VAL A 196 -6.12 -3.68 -30.99
C VAL A 196 -7.47 -4.34 -30.66
N PRO A 197 -7.58 -5.68 -30.71
CA PRO A 197 -8.84 -6.36 -30.41
C PRO A 197 -9.32 -6.10 -28.97
N PRO A 198 -10.64 -6.02 -28.71
CA PRO A 198 -11.19 -5.80 -27.37
C PRO A 198 -10.76 -6.88 -26.35
N TYR A 199 -10.55 -8.12 -26.82
CA TYR A 199 -10.01 -9.21 -26.00
C TYR A 199 -8.62 -8.90 -25.44
N PHE A 200 -7.76 -8.21 -26.20
CA PHE A 200 -6.42 -7.84 -25.75
C PHE A 200 -6.51 -6.85 -24.58
N TYR A 201 -7.44 -5.88 -24.62
CA TYR A 201 -7.66 -4.96 -23.50
C TYR A 201 -8.14 -5.67 -22.25
N ALA A 202 -9.10 -6.59 -22.37
CA ALA A 202 -9.56 -7.40 -21.24
C ALA A 202 -8.41 -8.21 -20.62
N LEU A 203 -7.54 -8.77 -21.47
CA LEU A 203 -6.41 -9.57 -21.02
C LEU A 203 -5.30 -8.73 -20.38
N VAL A 204 -5.04 -7.51 -20.88
CA VAL A 204 -4.15 -6.53 -20.22
C VAL A 204 -4.70 -6.14 -18.85
N ILE A 205 -5.99 -5.82 -18.74
CA ILE A 205 -6.63 -5.45 -17.47
C ILE A 205 -6.55 -6.61 -16.47
N PHE A 206 -6.79 -7.85 -16.92
CA PHE A 206 -6.73 -9.02 -16.06
C PHE A 206 -5.30 -9.34 -15.60
N THR A 207 -4.37 -9.42 -16.55
CA THR A 207 -2.96 -9.78 -16.27
C THR A 207 -2.23 -8.72 -15.45
N TYR A 208 -2.61 -7.45 -15.55
CA TYR A 208 -2.00 -6.38 -14.76
C TYR A 208 -2.78 -6.08 -13.47
N GLY A 209 -4.12 -6.14 -13.53
CA GLY A 209 -5.00 -5.83 -12.41
C GLY A 209 -4.88 -6.85 -11.27
N CYS A 210 -4.91 -8.16 -11.58
CA CYS A 210 -4.82 -9.22 -10.57
C CYS A 210 -3.54 -9.15 -9.71
N PRO A 211 -2.32 -9.10 -10.28
CA PRO A 211 -1.11 -8.92 -9.48
C PRO A 211 -1.04 -7.58 -8.75
N GLN A 212 -1.55 -6.49 -9.33
CA GLN A 212 -1.64 -5.21 -8.61
C GLN A 212 -2.58 -5.26 -7.40
N MET A 213 -3.73 -5.95 -7.51
CA MET A 213 -4.65 -6.15 -6.39
C MET A 213 -4.01 -6.99 -5.30
N ALA A 214 -3.32 -8.08 -5.66
CA ALA A 214 -2.59 -8.91 -4.72
C ALA A 214 -1.49 -8.11 -4.00
N SER A 215 -0.75 -7.27 -4.73
CA SER A 215 0.26 -6.37 -4.15
C SER A 215 -0.34 -5.41 -3.13
N TYR A 216 -1.51 -4.85 -3.44
CA TYR A 216 -2.21 -3.92 -2.56
C TYR A 216 -2.67 -4.59 -1.26
N PHE A 217 -3.22 -5.80 -1.35
CA PHE A 217 -3.58 -6.59 -0.18
C PHE A 217 -2.38 -7.03 0.67
N MET A 218 -1.27 -7.40 0.02
CA MET A 218 -0.02 -7.71 0.70
C MET A 218 0.53 -6.49 1.46
N MET A 219 0.42 -5.28 0.89
CA MET A 219 0.85 -4.06 1.56
C MET A 219 0.07 -3.82 2.87
N VAL A 220 -1.25 -3.96 2.82
CA VAL A 220 -2.13 -3.74 3.98
C VAL A 220 -1.92 -4.80 5.07
N THR A 221 -1.86 -6.08 4.69
CA THR A 221 -1.60 -7.18 5.64
C THR A 221 -0.21 -7.07 6.29
N ARG A 222 0.81 -6.65 5.53
CA ARG A 222 2.16 -6.40 6.06
C ARG A 222 2.18 -5.25 7.06
N MET A 223 1.52 -4.13 6.76
CA MET A 223 1.38 -3.00 7.70
C MET A 223 0.63 -3.41 8.97
N ALA A 224 -0.46 -4.19 8.83
CA ALA A 224 -1.19 -4.72 9.98
C ALA A 224 -0.31 -5.65 10.84
N PHE A 225 0.50 -6.51 10.23
CA PHE A 225 1.46 -7.36 10.94
C PHE A 225 2.50 -6.54 11.70
N TYR A 226 3.07 -5.50 11.09
CA TYR A 226 4.06 -4.64 11.75
C TYR A 226 3.48 -3.96 12.98
N ALA A 227 2.24 -3.49 12.91
CA ALA A 227 1.58 -2.87 14.05
C ALA A 227 1.19 -3.87 15.17
N HIS A 228 1.01 -5.15 14.84
CA HIS A 228 0.78 -6.21 15.84
C HIS A 228 2.06 -6.67 16.54
N VAL A 229 3.18 -6.72 15.82
CA VAL A 229 4.48 -7.19 16.37
C VAL A 229 5.27 -6.07 17.03
N SER A 230 4.96 -4.80 16.70
CA SER A 230 5.60 -3.65 17.32
C SER A 230 5.23 -3.56 18.80
N ASP A 231 6.24 -3.63 19.67
CA ASP A 231 6.11 -3.45 21.11
C ASP A 231 5.48 -2.07 21.43
N PRO A 232 4.46 -1.98 22.31
CA PRO A 232 3.87 -0.70 22.71
C PRO A 232 4.87 0.37 23.19
N ALA A 233 5.99 -0.03 23.80
CA ALA A 233 7.02 0.88 24.30
C ALA A 233 7.92 1.46 23.20
N LEU A 234 8.16 0.71 22.11
CA LEU A 234 9.08 1.06 21.01
C LEU A 234 8.41 1.00 19.63
N GLY A 235 7.09 1.17 19.59
CA GLY A 235 6.30 0.81 18.42
C GLY A 235 6.66 1.57 17.15
N GLY A 236 6.96 2.87 17.27
CA GLY A 236 7.37 3.72 16.14
C GLY A 236 8.73 3.33 15.55
N THR A 237 9.71 3.05 16.41
CA THR A 237 11.05 2.61 15.99
C THR A 237 10.99 1.22 15.34
N TYR A 238 10.16 0.33 15.88
CA TYR A 238 9.97 -1.03 15.36
C TYR A 238 9.30 -1.03 13.99
N MET A 239 8.21 -0.26 13.81
CA MET A 239 7.52 -0.15 12.53
C MET A 239 8.42 0.45 11.44
N THR A 240 9.26 1.44 11.79
CA THR A 240 10.17 2.06 10.83
C THR A 240 11.26 1.09 10.39
N LEU A 241 11.86 0.35 11.34
CA LEU A 241 12.85 -0.68 11.05
C LEU A 241 12.28 -1.77 10.13
N MET A 242 11.07 -2.24 10.40
CA MET A 242 10.45 -3.30 9.59
C MET A 242 9.98 -2.83 8.20
N ASN A 243 9.73 -1.52 8.03
CA ASN A 243 9.29 -0.94 6.76
C ASN A 243 10.46 -0.52 5.84
N THR A 244 11.69 -0.46 6.38
CA THR A 244 12.92 -0.21 5.62
C THR A 244 13.39 -1.50 4.95
#